data_AF-A0A946AUH2-F1
#
_entry.id   AF-A0A946AUH2-F1
#
_cell.length_a   1.000
_cell.length_b   1.000
_cell.length_c   1.000
_cell.angle_alpha   90.00
_cell.angle_beta   90.00
_cell.angle_gamma   90.00
#
_symmetry.space_group_name_H-M   'P 1'
#
loop_
_entity.id
_entity.type
_entity.pdbx_description
1 polymer ?
#
loop_
_entity_poly.entity_id
_entity_poly.type
_entity_poly.pdbx_seq_one_letter_code
_entity_poly.pdbx_strand_id
1 'polypeptide(L)'
;AMIGPDILLYNSTYIIKEPHSPSHVSWHQDLTYWGLSHDDQVSMWLALSVADEVSGCMRMIPTSHTQGRFDHMVSNDSTNVLLQSQTVHNVDESKAVLCPLKPGEASFHHGWTLHASMPNHSDDRRIGLNVQYLAAHVRQTKHDLDTAMLVRGTDKYNHFERDIPASTDLAPDALHRQKMLDDRYKMIAGNS
;
A
#
# COMPACT_ATOMS: atom_id res chain seq x y z
N ALA A 1 -15.38 10.93 -2.93
CA ALA A 1 -14.80 11.93 -3.85
C ALA A 1 -13.91 11.28 -4.92
N MET A 2 -13.07 10.29 -4.57
CA MET A 2 -12.19 9.60 -5.54
C MET A 2 -12.79 8.29 -6.09
N ILE A 3 -13.24 7.38 -5.21
CA ILE A 3 -13.66 6.01 -5.56
C ILE A 3 -15.14 5.73 -5.23
N GLY A 4 -15.97 6.77 -5.26
CA GLY A 4 -17.40 6.66 -4.94
C GLY A 4 -17.73 6.67 -3.43
N PRO A 5 -18.98 6.30 -3.05
CA PRO A 5 -19.48 6.40 -1.68
C PRO A 5 -19.34 5.10 -0.85
N ASP A 6 -19.23 3.96 -1.52
CA ASP A 6 -19.18 2.62 -0.90
C ASP A 6 -17.73 2.12 -0.91
N ILE A 7 -17.10 2.11 0.27
CA ILE A 7 -15.64 1.98 0.40
C ILE A 7 -15.31 0.78 1.29
N LEU A 8 -14.45 -0.08 0.75
CA LEU A 8 -13.83 -1.19 1.45
C LEU A 8 -12.40 -0.79 1.87
N LEU A 9 -12.01 -1.13 3.09
CA LEU A 9 -10.61 -1.23 3.52
C LEU A 9 -10.14 -2.63 3.16
N TYR A 10 -9.15 -2.70 2.30
CA TYR A 10 -8.67 -3.95 1.72
C TYR A 10 -7.36 -4.42 2.35
N ASN A 11 -6.45 -3.50 2.67
CA ASN A 11 -5.22 -3.84 3.40
C ASN A 11 -4.75 -2.66 4.24
N SER A 12 -4.04 -2.93 5.33
CA SER A 12 -3.31 -1.95 6.11
C SER A 12 -1.94 -2.51 6.52
N THR A 13 -0.87 -1.75 6.31
CA THR A 13 0.50 -2.21 6.56
C THR A 13 1.36 -1.08 7.10
N TYR A 14 2.14 -1.35 8.13
CA TYR A 14 3.16 -0.42 8.61
C TYR A 14 4.42 -0.49 7.75
N ILE A 15 4.89 0.67 7.28
CA ILE A 15 6.17 0.82 6.58
C ILE A 15 7.12 1.59 7.49
N ILE A 16 7.97 0.84 8.18
CA ILE A 16 8.90 1.34 9.19
C ILE A 16 10.32 1.35 8.63
N LYS A 17 11.03 2.46 8.81
CA LYS A 17 12.47 2.56 8.56
C LYS A 17 13.17 2.98 9.83
N GLU A 18 13.98 2.09 10.40
CA GLU A 18 14.83 2.39 11.56
C GLU A 18 15.84 3.50 11.26
N PRO A 19 16.39 4.18 12.28
CA PRO A 19 17.45 5.18 12.11
C PRO A 19 18.61 4.64 11.27
N HIS A 20 19.12 5.46 10.35
CA HIS A 20 20.21 5.11 9.42
C HIS A 20 19.99 3.83 8.59
N SER A 21 18.75 3.34 8.49
CA SER A 21 18.47 2.12 7.73
C SER A 21 18.64 2.34 6.23
N PRO A 22 19.36 1.44 5.51
CA PRO A 22 19.45 1.49 4.06
C PRO A 22 18.14 1.08 3.38
N SER A 23 17.12 0.63 4.14
CA SER A 23 15.86 0.14 3.60
C SER A 23 15.15 1.20 2.76
N HIS A 24 14.78 0.83 1.54
CA HIS A 24 14.06 1.71 0.63
C HIS A 24 12.87 0.98 -0.01
N VAL A 25 12.03 1.75 -0.69
CA VAL A 25 10.96 1.21 -1.54
C VAL A 25 11.25 1.71 -2.94
N SER A 26 11.50 0.80 -3.87
CA SER A 26 11.78 1.13 -5.28
C SER A 26 10.58 1.75 -5.98
N TRP A 27 10.80 2.33 -7.16
CA TRP A 27 9.72 2.82 -8.01
C TRP A 27 8.76 1.69 -8.39
N HIS A 28 7.48 1.85 -8.08
CA HIS A 28 6.46 0.85 -8.36
C HIS A 28 5.07 1.46 -8.47
N GLN A 29 4.09 0.62 -8.81
CA GLN A 29 2.66 0.90 -8.80
C GLN A 29 1.93 -0.18 -7.99
N ASP A 30 1.01 0.23 -7.12
CA ASP A 30 0.31 -0.65 -6.18
C ASP A 30 -0.58 -1.70 -6.90
N LEU A 31 -1.27 -1.31 -7.97
CA LEU A 31 -2.28 -2.16 -8.62
C LEU A 31 -1.73 -3.44 -9.28
N THR A 32 -0.41 -3.62 -9.34
CA THR A 32 0.21 -4.84 -9.90
C THR A 32 0.12 -6.05 -8.97
N TYR A 33 -0.10 -5.85 -7.67
CA TYR A 33 -0.02 -6.93 -6.68
C TYR A 33 -1.25 -7.82 -6.66
N TRP A 34 -2.44 -7.23 -6.74
CA TRP A 34 -3.64 -7.94 -6.34
C TRP A 34 -4.40 -8.57 -7.49
N GLY A 35 -4.37 -8.02 -8.70
CA GLY A 35 -5.22 -8.53 -9.80
C GLY A 35 -6.70 -8.16 -9.59
N LEU A 36 -6.97 -6.85 -9.57
CA LEU A 36 -8.31 -6.33 -9.38
C LEU A 36 -9.01 -6.11 -10.73
N SER A 37 -10.33 -6.22 -10.75
CA SER A 37 -11.13 -6.05 -11.98
C SER A 37 -11.23 -4.61 -12.48
N HIS A 38 -10.90 -3.64 -11.63
CA HIS A 38 -10.97 -2.21 -11.93
C HIS A 38 -9.91 -1.47 -11.12
N ASP A 39 -9.58 -0.28 -11.58
CA ASP A 39 -8.52 0.56 -11.02
C ASP A 39 -9.01 1.48 -9.90
N ASP A 40 -10.25 1.31 -9.42
CA ASP A 40 -10.86 2.16 -8.38
C ASP A 40 -10.33 1.81 -6.99
N GLN A 41 -9.02 2.03 -6.84
CA GLN A 41 -8.19 1.80 -5.68
C GLN A 41 -7.46 3.09 -5.32
N VAL A 42 -7.44 3.40 -4.02
CA VAL A 42 -6.68 4.53 -3.49
C VAL A 42 -5.88 4.07 -2.28
N SER A 43 -4.60 4.42 -2.31
CA SER A 43 -3.68 4.23 -1.20
C SER A 43 -3.65 5.50 -0.36
N MET A 44 -3.83 5.35 0.96
CA MET A 44 -3.57 6.40 1.94
C MET A 44 -2.27 6.08 2.67
N TRP A 45 -1.34 7.02 2.70
CA TRP A 45 -0.14 6.92 3.50
C TRP A 45 -0.20 7.96 4.62
N LEU A 46 -0.34 7.50 5.85
CA LEU A 46 -0.41 8.34 7.06
C LEU A 46 0.95 8.35 7.77
N ALA A 47 1.47 9.55 8.02
CA ALA A 47 2.68 9.74 8.80
C ALA A 47 2.39 9.59 10.30
N LEU A 48 3.01 8.61 10.97
CA LEU A 48 2.96 8.45 12.43
C LEU A 48 4.21 9.02 13.12
N SER A 49 5.24 9.31 12.34
CA SER A 49 6.43 10.07 12.72
C SER A 49 6.66 11.20 11.70
N VAL A 50 7.71 12.00 11.88
CA VAL A 50 8.17 12.89 10.80
C VAL A 50 8.55 12.05 9.59
N ALA A 51 8.12 12.49 8.42
CA ALA A 51 8.48 11.92 7.13
C ALA A 51 8.89 13.06 6.20
N ASP A 52 10.18 13.38 6.19
CA ASP A 52 10.81 14.42 5.37
C ASP A 52 11.85 13.79 4.42
N GLU A 53 12.61 14.62 3.70
CA GLU A 53 13.64 14.12 2.79
C GLU A 53 14.71 13.28 3.50
N VAL A 54 15.10 13.67 4.72
CA VAL A 54 16.17 13.01 5.51
C VAL A 54 15.72 11.64 6.02
N SER A 55 14.48 11.56 6.52
CA SER A 55 13.87 10.31 7.00
C SER A 55 13.27 9.45 5.88
N GLY A 56 13.44 9.89 4.63
CA GLY A 56 13.06 9.14 3.44
C GLY A 56 11.56 9.15 3.18
N CYS A 57 10.94 10.32 3.11
CA CYS A 57 9.53 10.50 2.74
C CYS A 57 9.20 9.87 1.38
N MET A 58 7.91 9.76 1.08
CA MET A 58 7.47 9.33 -0.23
C MET A 58 7.90 10.33 -1.31
N ARG A 59 8.19 9.79 -2.49
CA ARG A 59 8.36 10.57 -3.72
C ARG A 59 7.48 9.98 -4.81
N MET A 60 6.92 10.83 -5.65
CA MET A 60 5.94 10.44 -6.67
C MET A 60 6.25 11.10 -8.02
N ILE A 61 5.87 10.47 -9.12
CA ILE A 61 5.83 11.12 -10.44
C ILE A 61 4.40 11.67 -10.65
N PRO A 62 4.22 13.00 -10.66
CA PRO A 62 2.90 13.59 -10.91
C PRO A 62 2.32 13.08 -12.23
N THR A 63 1.00 12.88 -12.27
CA THR A 63 0.23 12.44 -13.45
C THR A 63 0.56 11.04 -14.01
N SER A 64 1.53 10.30 -13.48
CA SER A 64 1.91 8.99 -14.05
C SER A 64 0.76 7.97 -14.03
N HIS A 65 -0.20 8.11 -13.11
CA HIS A 65 -1.36 7.23 -13.01
C HIS A 65 -2.26 7.24 -14.26
N THR A 66 -2.20 8.29 -15.09
CA THR A 66 -2.98 8.37 -16.33
C THR A 66 -2.33 7.58 -17.49
N GLN A 67 -1.12 7.05 -17.28
CA GLN A 67 -0.39 6.28 -18.29
C GLN A 67 -0.62 4.76 -18.14
N GLY A 68 -1.46 4.36 -17.18
CA GLY A 68 -1.75 2.95 -16.90
C GLY A 68 -0.56 2.23 -16.27
N ARG A 69 -0.44 0.93 -16.57
CA ARG A 69 0.61 0.07 -16.01
C ARG A 69 1.94 0.25 -16.75
N PHE A 70 2.99 0.54 -15.98
CA PHE A 70 4.37 0.48 -16.44
C PHE A 70 4.92 -0.95 -16.34
N ASP A 71 5.95 -1.25 -17.12
CA ASP A 71 6.66 -2.53 -17.05
C ASP A 71 7.42 -2.64 -15.73
N HIS A 72 7.10 -3.70 -14.97
CA HIS A 72 7.74 -4.03 -13.71
C HIS A 72 8.68 -5.21 -13.92
N MET A 73 9.88 -5.12 -13.34
CA MET A 73 10.84 -6.22 -13.29
C MET A 73 11.10 -6.61 -11.84
N VAL A 74 11.34 -7.89 -11.58
CA VAL A 74 11.74 -8.36 -10.25
C VAL A 74 13.21 -8.02 -10.02
N SER A 75 13.50 -7.37 -8.90
CA SER A 75 14.86 -7.06 -8.45
C SER A 75 15.27 -7.98 -7.30
N ASN A 76 16.55 -8.37 -7.25
CA ASN A 76 17.13 -9.14 -6.15
C ASN A 76 17.75 -8.23 -5.06
N ASP A 77 17.17 -7.06 -4.84
CA ASP A 77 17.65 -6.08 -3.87
C ASP A 77 17.09 -6.38 -2.47
N SER A 78 17.95 -6.89 -1.58
CA SER A 78 17.57 -7.22 -0.19
C SER A 78 17.29 -5.99 0.68
N THR A 79 17.63 -4.79 0.21
CA THR A 79 17.33 -3.53 0.91
C THR A 79 15.98 -2.94 0.48
N ASN A 80 15.37 -3.48 -0.57
CA ASN A 80 14.03 -3.10 -1.00
C ASN A 80 12.99 -3.80 -0.12
N VAL A 81 12.25 -3.04 0.68
CA VAL A 81 11.20 -3.59 1.57
C VAL A 81 9.85 -3.69 0.87
N LEU A 82 9.81 -3.50 -0.44
CA LEU A 82 8.61 -3.63 -1.25
C LEU A 82 8.22 -5.10 -1.44
N LEU A 83 6.93 -5.37 -1.36
CA LEU A 83 6.38 -6.69 -1.63
C LEU A 83 6.73 -7.13 -3.07
N GLN A 84 7.21 -8.37 -3.23
CA GLN A 84 7.69 -8.97 -4.50
C GLN A 84 8.93 -8.31 -5.12
N SER A 85 9.57 -7.35 -4.45
CA SER A 85 10.78 -6.67 -4.94
C SER A 85 10.68 -6.16 -6.39
N GLN A 86 9.47 -5.82 -6.84
CA GLN A 86 9.23 -5.34 -8.19
C GLN A 86 9.67 -3.88 -8.32
N THR A 87 10.25 -3.52 -9.46
CA THR A 87 10.67 -2.15 -9.73
C THR A 87 10.38 -1.77 -11.17
N VAL A 88 9.99 -0.51 -11.38
CA VAL A 88 9.91 0.12 -12.69
C VAL A 88 11.26 0.78 -12.97
N HIS A 89 11.91 0.34 -14.04
CA HIS A 89 13.18 0.94 -14.50
C HIS A 89 12.92 2.12 -15.44
N ASN A 90 13.97 2.92 -15.67
CA ASN A 90 13.95 4.07 -16.58
C ASN A 90 12.94 5.15 -16.19
N VAL A 91 12.60 5.25 -14.89
CA VAL A 91 11.84 6.38 -14.37
C VAL A 91 12.69 7.64 -14.49
N ASP A 92 12.14 8.66 -15.14
CA ASP A 92 12.74 9.99 -15.20
C ASP A 92 12.62 10.67 -13.84
N GLU A 93 13.62 10.43 -12.99
CA GLU A 93 13.64 10.92 -11.61
C GLU A 93 13.65 12.44 -11.49
N SER A 94 14.01 13.17 -12.55
CA SER A 94 13.96 14.64 -12.56
C SER A 94 12.53 15.18 -12.44
N LYS A 95 11.53 14.35 -12.71
CA LYS A 95 10.10 14.67 -12.57
C LYS A 95 9.54 14.29 -11.20
N ALA A 96 10.34 13.66 -10.33
CA ALA A 96 9.87 13.25 -9.02
C ALA A 96 9.62 14.45 -8.11
N VAL A 97 8.51 14.41 -7.40
CA VAL A 97 8.16 15.38 -6.35
C VAL A 97 8.18 14.66 -5.00
N LEU A 98 8.85 15.27 -4.02
CA LEU A 98 8.84 14.79 -2.64
C LEU A 98 7.48 15.10 -1.99
N CYS A 99 7.03 14.19 -1.15
CA CYS A 99 5.78 14.31 -0.39
C CYS A 99 6.10 14.30 1.12
N PRO A 100 6.71 15.37 1.66
CA PRO A 100 7.00 15.46 3.08
C PRO A 100 5.70 15.62 3.88
N LEU A 101 5.64 14.96 5.04
CA LEU A 101 4.49 14.93 5.93
C LEU A 101 4.93 15.02 7.39
N LYS A 102 4.18 15.78 8.19
CA LYS A 102 4.30 15.80 9.65
C LYS A 102 3.47 14.68 10.28
N PRO A 103 3.76 14.26 11.53
CA PRO A 103 2.92 13.30 12.24
C PRO A 103 1.44 13.71 12.23
N GLY A 104 0.57 12.79 11.81
CA GLY A 104 -0.88 13.01 11.67
C GLY A 104 -1.33 13.48 10.28
N GLU A 105 -0.41 13.91 9.40
CA GLU A 105 -0.72 14.24 8.01
C GLU A 105 -0.69 12.98 7.13
N ALA A 106 -1.47 13.00 6.05
CA ALA A 106 -1.56 11.89 5.11
C ALA A 106 -1.54 12.35 3.66
N SER A 107 -0.95 11.52 2.80
CA SER A 107 -1.08 11.61 1.34
C SER A 107 -2.02 10.54 0.82
N PHE A 108 -2.70 10.84 -0.29
CA PHE A 108 -3.52 9.88 -1.02
C PHE A 108 -3.02 9.80 -2.46
N HIS A 109 -2.88 8.59 -2.99
CA HIS A 109 -2.49 8.38 -4.37
C HIS A 109 -3.28 7.24 -5.02
N HIS A 110 -3.48 7.36 -6.33
CA HIS A 110 -4.08 6.31 -7.14
C HIS A 110 -3.09 5.15 -7.28
N GLY A 111 -3.55 3.90 -7.38
CA GLY A 111 -2.67 2.74 -7.44
C GLY A 111 -1.74 2.64 -8.66
N TRP A 112 -2.05 3.39 -9.74
CA TRP A 112 -1.13 3.59 -10.88
C TRP A 112 -0.14 4.76 -10.71
N THR A 113 -0.15 5.48 -9.60
CA THR A 113 0.85 6.53 -9.37
C THR A 113 2.21 5.87 -9.17
N LEU A 114 3.21 6.28 -9.93
CA LEU A 114 4.58 5.83 -9.74
C LEU A 114 5.10 6.50 -8.47
N HIS A 115 5.49 5.68 -7.51
CA HIS A 115 5.97 6.17 -6.23
C HIS A 115 7.09 5.29 -5.68
N ALA A 116 7.90 5.89 -4.80
CA ALA A 116 9.05 5.29 -4.15
C ALA A 116 9.28 5.95 -2.79
N SER A 117 10.22 5.43 -2.00
CA SER A 117 10.73 6.15 -0.82
C SER A 117 12.19 5.81 -0.52
N MET A 118 12.98 6.82 -0.18
CA MET A 118 14.43 6.73 0.01
C MET A 118 14.82 6.16 1.39
N PRO A 119 16.07 5.69 1.60
CA PRO A 119 16.57 5.29 2.92
C PRO A 119 16.32 6.33 4.02
N ASN A 120 16.32 5.87 5.28
CA ASN A 120 16.23 6.77 6.42
C ASN A 120 17.64 7.15 6.87
N HIS A 121 18.02 8.41 6.70
CA HIS A 121 19.31 8.95 7.14
C HIS A 121 19.23 9.70 8.47
N SER A 122 18.03 9.85 9.04
CA SER A 122 17.83 10.52 10.32
C SER A 122 18.18 9.63 11.53
N ASP A 123 18.28 10.26 12.70
CA ASP A 123 18.60 9.63 13.97
C ASP A 123 17.36 8.99 14.66
N ASP A 124 16.18 9.10 14.06
CA ASP A 124 14.92 8.55 14.59
C ASP A 124 14.20 7.66 13.56
N ARG A 125 13.27 6.84 14.03
CA ARG A 125 12.50 5.91 13.19
C ARG A 125 11.45 6.67 12.38
N ARG A 126 11.36 6.36 11.08
CA ARG A 126 10.24 6.76 10.23
C ARG A 126 9.14 5.71 10.26
N ILE A 127 7.93 6.07 10.70
CA ILE A 127 6.77 5.19 10.83
C ILE A 127 5.66 5.72 9.92
N GLY A 128 5.31 4.95 8.88
CA GLY A 128 4.14 5.20 8.05
C GLY A 128 3.11 4.08 8.18
N LEU A 129 1.82 4.43 8.17
CA LEU A 129 0.74 3.48 7.99
C LEU A 129 0.20 3.61 6.56
N ASN A 130 0.37 2.58 5.75
CA ASN A 130 -0.23 2.47 4.43
C ASN A 130 -1.59 1.77 4.54
N VAL A 131 -2.64 2.34 3.96
CA VAL A 131 -3.99 1.76 3.94
C VAL A 131 -4.51 1.76 2.51
N GLN A 132 -4.92 0.59 2.05
CA GLN A 132 -5.45 0.38 0.71
C GLN A 132 -6.98 0.34 0.74
N TYR A 133 -7.61 1.26 0.03
CA TYR A 133 -9.06 1.34 -0.12
C TYR A 133 -9.50 0.93 -1.52
N LEU A 134 -10.66 0.26 -1.61
CA LEU A 134 -11.31 -0.13 -2.86
C LEU A 134 -12.74 0.41 -2.91
N ALA A 135 -13.23 0.75 -4.10
CA ALA A 135 -14.67 0.86 -4.33
C ALA A 135 -15.33 -0.51 -4.18
N ALA A 136 -16.53 -0.57 -3.59
CA ALA A 136 -17.22 -1.85 -3.33
C ALA A 136 -17.52 -2.69 -4.60
N HIS A 137 -17.56 -2.07 -5.78
CA HIS A 137 -17.80 -2.80 -7.04
C HIS A 137 -16.56 -3.53 -7.57
N VAL A 138 -15.37 -3.23 -7.05
CA VAL A 138 -14.13 -3.92 -7.43
C VAL A 138 -14.23 -5.39 -6.99
N ARG A 139 -13.67 -6.31 -7.78
CA ARG A 139 -13.51 -7.72 -7.39
C ARG A 139 -12.08 -8.19 -7.61
N GLN A 140 -11.68 -9.18 -6.82
CA GLN A 140 -10.46 -9.95 -7.06
C GLN A 140 -10.64 -10.86 -8.29
N THR A 141 -9.62 -10.97 -9.14
CA THR A 141 -9.65 -11.82 -10.36
C THR A 141 -8.76 -13.06 -10.28
N LYS A 142 -7.86 -13.15 -9.29
CA LYS A 142 -6.93 -14.27 -9.09
C LYS A 142 -7.51 -15.39 -8.24
N HIS A 143 -8.34 -15.08 -7.24
CA HIS A 143 -8.91 -16.05 -6.32
C HIS A 143 -10.21 -15.56 -5.67
N ASP A 144 -11.15 -16.47 -5.40
CA ASP A 144 -12.42 -16.17 -4.72
C ASP A 144 -12.30 -16.12 -3.19
N LEU A 145 -11.07 -16.15 -2.68
CA LEU A 145 -10.78 -16.26 -1.27
C LEU A 145 -10.17 -14.95 -0.76
N ASP A 146 -10.78 -13.80 -0.99
CA ASP A 146 -10.21 -12.54 -0.51
C ASP A 146 -11.17 -11.85 0.45
N THR A 147 -10.65 -11.11 1.41
CA THR A 147 -11.45 -10.44 2.44
C THR A 147 -11.25 -8.94 2.41
N ALA A 148 -12.26 -8.20 2.88
CA ALA A 148 -12.19 -6.77 3.06
C ALA A 148 -13.16 -6.31 4.16
N MET A 149 -12.95 -5.10 4.67
CA MET A 149 -13.83 -4.47 5.64
C MET A 149 -14.61 -3.32 5.01
N LEU A 150 -15.94 -3.36 5.05
CA LEU A 150 -16.75 -2.20 4.69
C LEU A 150 -16.56 -1.08 5.72
N VAL A 151 -15.98 0.04 5.29
CA VAL A 151 -15.69 1.20 6.16
C VAL A 151 -16.61 2.39 5.88
N ARG A 152 -17.33 2.40 4.75
CA ARG A 152 -18.33 3.42 4.42
C ARG A 152 -19.37 2.90 3.44
N GLY A 153 -20.63 3.32 3.60
CA GLY A 153 -21.68 3.07 2.62
C GLY A 153 -22.30 1.69 2.76
N THR A 154 -22.57 1.02 1.64
CA THR A 154 -23.18 -0.31 1.57
C THR A 154 -22.51 -1.17 0.51
N ASP A 155 -22.05 -2.36 0.88
CA ASP A 155 -21.62 -3.36 -0.10
C ASP A 155 -22.82 -4.18 -0.59
N LYS A 156 -23.19 -3.98 -1.85
CA LYS A 156 -24.25 -4.76 -2.54
C LYS A 156 -23.68 -5.88 -3.41
N TYR A 157 -22.36 -5.89 -3.62
CA TYR A 157 -21.69 -6.79 -4.54
C TYR A 157 -21.21 -8.05 -3.83
N ASN A 158 -20.73 -7.92 -2.60
CA ASN A 158 -20.21 -9.04 -1.79
C ASN A 158 -19.12 -9.82 -2.54
N HIS A 159 -18.22 -9.10 -3.23
CA HIS A 159 -17.09 -9.70 -3.94
C HIS A 159 -15.96 -10.16 -3.00
N PHE A 160 -15.95 -9.67 -1.76
CA PHE A 160 -15.00 -10.02 -0.73
C PHE A 160 -15.73 -10.61 0.48
N GLU A 161 -15.11 -11.60 1.12
CA GLU A 161 -15.53 -12.04 2.45
C GLU A 161 -15.32 -10.90 3.46
N ARG A 162 -16.11 -10.88 4.53
CA ARG A 162 -16.08 -9.79 5.50
C ARG A 162 -15.00 -10.00 6.56
N ASP A 163 -14.11 -9.02 6.69
CA ASP A 163 -13.21 -8.93 7.83
C ASP A 163 -13.94 -8.56 9.13
N ILE A 164 -13.50 -9.19 10.23
CA ILE A 164 -14.05 -8.97 11.56
C ILE A 164 -13.01 -8.21 12.40
N PRO A 165 -13.27 -6.93 12.75
CA PRO A 165 -12.34 -6.17 13.58
C PRO A 165 -12.17 -6.82 14.95
N ALA A 166 -10.99 -6.61 15.56
CA ALA A 166 -10.77 -7.02 16.94
C ALA A 166 -11.72 -6.23 17.87
N SER A 167 -12.29 -6.90 18.87
CA SER A 167 -13.14 -6.27 19.88
C SER A 167 -12.33 -5.59 21.00
N THR A 168 -11.12 -6.08 21.23
CA THR A 168 -10.14 -5.53 22.18
C THR A 168 -8.74 -5.68 21.61
N ASP A 169 -7.81 -4.88 22.13
CA ASP A 169 -6.40 -4.99 21.75
C ASP A 169 -5.87 -6.40 22.00
N LEU A 170 -5.20 -6.96 20.99
CA LEU A 170 -4.53 -8.26 21.04
C LEU A 170 -5.44 -9.41 21.51
N ALA A 171 -6.74 -9.36 21.23
CA ALA A 171 -7.66 -10.45 21.51
C ALA A 171 -7.13 -11.76 20.86
N PRO A 172 -7.01 -12.88 21.61
CA PRO A 172 -6.37 -14.10 21.09
C PRO A 172 -7.03 -14.66 19.82
N ASP A 173 -8.35 -14.56 19.69
CA ASP A 173 -9.09 -14.99 18.49
C ASP A 173 -8.77 -14.07 17.29
N ALA A 174 -8.67 -12.77 17.51
CA ALA A 174 -8.32 -11.81 16.48
C ALA A 174 -6.87 -12.01 15.99
N LEU A 175 -5.92 -12.30 16.89
CA LEU A 175 -4.55 -12.63 16.52
C LEU A 175 -4.48 -13.92 15.69
N HIS A 176 -5.24 -14.95 16.06
CA HIS A 176 -5.32 -16.18 15.27
C HIS A 176 -5.92 -15.93 13.88
N ARG A 177 -7.02 -15.16 13.79
CA ARG A 177 -7.60 -14.75 12.51
C ARG A 177 -6.62 -13.95 11.67
N GLN A 178 -5.92 -12.98 12.26
CA GLN A 178 -4.94 -12.15 11.55
C GLN A 178 -3.84 -13.01 10.92
N LYS A 179 -3.33 -14.02 11.64
CA LYS A 179 -2.33 -14.94 11.10
C LYS A 179 -2.87 -15.73 9.89
N MET A 180 -4.10 -16.25 9.98
CA MET A 180 -4.72 -16.97 8.86
C MET A 180 -4.92 -16.06 7.64
N LEU A 181 -5.31 -14.80 7.85
CA LEU A 181 -5.49 -13.82 6.78
C LEU A 181 -4.16 -13.40 6.15
N ASP A 182 -3.08 -13.27 6.95
CA ASP A 182 -1.74 -12.97 6.44
C ASP A 182 -1.21 -14.10 5.54
N ASP A 183 -1.40 -15.36 5.94
CA ASP A 183 -1.04 -16.52 5.12
C ASP A 183 -1.84 -16.55 3.80
N ARG A 184 -3.13 -16.24 3.85
CA ARG A 184 -4.03 -16.13 2.68
C ARG A 184 -3.61 -14.99 1.75
N TYR A 185 -3.27 -13.83 2.31
CA TYR A 185 -2.80 -12.66 1.55
C TYR A 185 -1.53 -12.98 0.75
N LYS A 186 -0.55 -13.66 1.37
CA LYS A 186 0.69 -14.08 0.69
C LYS A 186 0.41 -15.00 -0.50
N MET A 187 -0.58 -15.90 -0.39
CA MET A 187 -0.99 -16.75 -1.52
C MET A 187 -1.57 -15.94 -2.69
N ILE A 188 -2.33 -14.87 -2.43
CA ILE A 188 -3.00 -14.05 -3.45
C ILE A 188 -2.02 -13.08 -4.12
N ALA A 189 -1.23 -12.37 -3.31
CA ALA A 189 -0.23 -11.44 -3.82
C ALA A 189 0.82 -12.22 -4.65
N GLY A 190 1.19 -13.41 -4.20
CA GLY A 190 2.27 -14.23 -4.76
C GLY A 190 3.49 -14.18 -3.84
N ASN A 191 4.18 -15.31 -3.71
CA ASN A 191 5.44 -15.38 -2.96
C ASN A 191 6.53 -14.60 -3.71
N SER A 192 7.27 -13.76 -2.99
CA SER A 192 8.61 -13.30 -3.38
C SER A 192 9.58 -14.48 -3.46
#